data_AF-A0A7C4W6I8-F1
#
_entry.id   AF-A0A7C4W6I8-F1
#
_cell.length_a   1.000
_cell.length_b   1.000
_cell.length_c   1.000
_cell.angle_alpha   90.00
_cell.angle_beta   90.00
_cell.angle_gamma   90.00
#
_symmetry.space_group_name_H-M   'P 1'
#
loop_
_entity.id
_entity.type
_entity.pdbx_description
1 polymer ?
#
loop_
_entity_poly.entity_id
_entity_poly.type
_entity_poly.pdbx_seq_one_letter_code
_entity_poly.pdbx_strand_id
1 'polypeptide(L)'
;MFKDIPVDVGVVYEGERIRRKEMQVELGGPDVKEKFELVRVRKIEEVEDGKITIIGPDLKELEEGKSYPLGVFIEVAGAKLDQELEGVIERRIHAYCNYIEGLMHLNQRYDIWLRLSKKSFQKGFNSFQLLGKVLHRLFKSELPIVEKLQITFITDPEKIKPFYNEALKIYEERDARARGLKDEEVDKFYGCVLCQSFAPTHCCVITPQRYSNCGAISWFDGRASA
;
A
#
# COMPACT_ATOMS: atom_id res chain seq x y z
N MET A 1 6.81 19.27 -5.94
CA MET A 1 5.71 18.30 -5.89
C MET A 1 4.93 18.34 -4.57
N PHE A 2 5.59 18.51 -3.41
CA PHE A 2 4.96 18.38 -2.08
C PHE A 2 5.08 19.64 -1.20
N LYS A 3 5.09 20.85 -1.78
CA LYS A 3 5.31 22.10 -1.02
C LYS A 3 4.24 22.40 0.05
N ASP A 4 3.05 21.83 -0.11
CA ASP A 4 1.90 21.93 0.80
C ASP A 4 1.80 20.76 1.79
N ILE A 5 2.77 19.84 1.78
CA ILE A 5 2.88 18.76 2.76
C ILE A 5 3.82 19.21 3.88
N PRO A 6 3.45 19.06 5.16
CA PRO A 6 4.21 19.60 6.30
C PRO A 6 5.50 18.83 6.63
N VAL A 7 5.77 17.76 5.90
CA VAL A 7 6.93 16.89 6.05
C VAL A 7 7.55 16.64 4.69
N ASP A 8 8.83 16.27 4.69
CA ASP A 8 9.52 15.94 3.46
C ASP A 8 9.01 14.61 2.88
N VAL A 9 9.03 14.52 1.54
CA VAL A 9 8.65 13.31 0.81
C VAL A 9 9.74 12.99 -0.21
N GLY A 10 10.36 11.82 -0.10
CA GLY A 10 11.39 11.33 -0.99
C GLY A 10 11.98 9.97 -0.59
N VAL A 11 12.68 9.34 -1.53
CA VAL A 11 13.26 7.98 -1.37
C VAL A 11 14.24 7.89 -0.18
N VAL A 12 14.84 9.00 0.23
CA VAL A 12 15.77 9.06 1.37
C VAL A 12 15.13 8.58 2.69
N TYR A 13 13.80 8.68 2.82
CA TYR A 13 13.08 8.24 4.02
C TYR A 13 12.66 6.77 4.00
N GLU A 14 12.85 6.06 2.87
CA GLU A 14 12.31 4.70 2.68
C GLU A 14 12.77 3.69 3.75
N GLY A 15 13.99 3.88 4.27
CA GLY A 15 14.57 3.03 5.29
C GLY A 15 14.23 3.39 6.74
N GLU A 16 13.41 4.42 6.98
CA GLU A 16 13.10 4.88 8.33
C GLU A 16 12.35 3.82 9.15
N ARG A 17 12.75 3.67 10.42
CA ARG A 17 12.14 2.74 11.37
C ARG A 17 11.68 3.49 12.60
N ILE A 18 10.40 3.36 12.93
CA ILE A 18 9.78 4.07 14.06
C ILE A 18 9.58 3.09 15.21
N ARG A 19 10.31 3.29 16.30
CA ARG A 19 10.18 2.45 17.50
C ARG A 19 8.94 2.87 18.30
N ARG A 20 8.43 1.98 19.14
CA ARG A 20 7.21 2.20 19.94
C ARG A 20 7.24 3.51 20.76
N LYS A 21 8.39 3.88 21.30
CA LYS A 21 8.56 5.13 22.09
C LYS A 21 8.42 6.40 21.24
N GLU A 22 8.70 6.31 19.95
CA GLU A 22 8.75 7.42 18.99
C GLU A 22 7.45 7.54 18.18
N MET A 23 6.56 6.55 18.26
CA MET A 23 5.32 6.54 17.50
C MET A 23 4.27 7.47 18.13
N GLN A 24 3.62 8.27 17.29
CA GLN A 24 2.38 8.94 17.61
C GLN A 24 1.24 7.92 17.64
N VAL A 25 1.15 7.09 16.60
CA VAL A 25 0.08 6.11 16.44
C VAL A 25 0.58 4.92 15.64
N GLU A 26 0.03 3.76 15.93
CA GLU A 26 0.19 2.53 15.16
C GLU A 26 -1.11 2.20 14.44
N LEU A 27 -1.02 1.77 13.20
CA LEU A 27 -2.17 1.43 12.36
C LEU A 27 -1.96 0.04 11.79
N GLY A 28 -2.92 -0.85 12.01
CA GLY A 28 -2.72 -2.28 11.78
C GLY A 28 -1.70 -2.86 12.76
N GLY A 29 -0.76 -3.68 12.25
CA GLY A 29 0.21 -4.37 13.09
C GLY A 29 -0.32 -5.63 13.77
N PRO A 30 0.52 -6.30 14.57
CA PRO A 30 0.23 -7.63 15.11
C PRO A 30 -0.98 -7.70 16.05
N ASP A 31 -1.22 -6.63 16.81
CA ASP A 31 -2.29 -6.57 17.83
C ASP A 31 -3.66 -6.23 17.22
N VAL A 32 -3.70 -5.88 15.93
CA VAL A 32 -4.90 -5.49 15.22
C VAL A 32 -5.29 -6.58 14.24
N LYS A 33 -6.46 -7.18 14.46
CA LYS A 33 -6.95 -8.31 13.66
C LYS A 33 -7.42 -7.88 12.26
N GLU A 34 -8.26 -6.85 12.19
CA GLU A 34 -8.87 -6.38 10.95
C GLU A 34 -8.08 -5.18 10.43
N LYS A 35 -7.32 -5.42 9.37
CA LYS A 35 -6.46 -4.43 8.70
C LYS A 35 -6.20 -4.89 7.28
N PHE A 36 -6.13 -3.98 6.32
CA PHE A 36 -5.79 -4.35 4.94
C PHE A 36 -5.36 -3.16 4.09
N GLU A 37 -4.67 -3.43 2.98
CA GLU A 37 -4.54 -2.52 1.85
C GLU A 37 -4.91 -3.22 0.55
N LEU A 38 -5.80 -2.63 -0.24
CA LEU A 38 -6.34 -3.24 -1.44
C LEU A 38 -6.42 -2.22 -2.57
N VAL A 39 -5.90 -2.58 -3.74
CA VAL A 39 -6.12 -1.85 -5.00
C VAL A 39 -7.15 -2.55 -5.87
N ARG A 40 -8.05 -1.77 -6.47
CA ARG A 40 -8.99 -2.23 -7.50
C ARG A 40 -8.94 -1.38 -8.75
N VAL A 41 -8.89 -2.02 -9.91
CA VAL A 41 -9.10 -1.36 -11.19
C VAL A 41 -10.60 -1.22 -11.42
N ARG A 42 -11.02 0.01 -11.72
CA ARG A 42 -12.41 0.41 -11.97
C ARG A 42 -12.55 1.07 -13.33
N LYS A 43 -13.79 1.23 -13.78
CA LYS A 43 -14.05 2.02 -14.99
C LYS A 43 -13.81 3.51 -14.71
N ILE A 44 -13.49 4.27 -15.74
CA ILE A 44 -13.12 5.70 -15.62
C ILE A 44 -14.25 6.55 -15.03
N GLU A 45 -15.50 6.16 -15.25
CA GLU A 45 -16.72 6.81 -14.74
C GLU A 45 -17.02 6.49 -13.27
N GLU A 46 -16.45 5.41 -12.72
CA GLU A 46 -16.65 4.98 -11.33
C GLU A 46 -15.66 5.66 -10.37
N VAL A 47 -14.61 6.29 -10.91
CA VAL A 47 -13.54 6.91 -10.12
C VAL A 47 -13.59 8.43 -10.24
N GLU A 48 -13.62 9.09 -9.09
CA GLU A 48 -13.49 10.54 -8.94
C GLU A 48 -12.04 10.88 -8.59
N ASP A 49 -11.29 11.44 -9.55
CA ASP A 49 -9.85 11.67 -9.39
C ASP A 49 -9.54 12.61 -8.22
N GLY A 50 -8.64 12.18 -7.33
CA GLY A 50 -8.21 12.93 -6.15
C GLY A 50 -9.17 12.87 -4.97
N LYS A 51 -10.28 12.12 -5.08
CA LYS A 51 -11.20 11.94 -3.95
C LYS A 51 -10.55 11.14 -2.84
N ILE A 52 -10.61 11.68 -1.62
CA ILE A 52 -10.12 11.02 -0.41
C ILE A 52 -11.25 10.98 0.61
N THR A 53 -11.67 9.78 0.97
CA THR A 53 -12.73 9.52 1.94
C THR A 53 -12.12 8.93 3.22
N ILE A 54 -12.60 9.35 4.38
CA ILE A 54 -12.21 8.80 5.67
C ILE A 54 -13.47 8.25 6.36
N ILE A 55 -13.47 6.97 6.67
CA ILE A 55 -14.55 6.27 7.37
C ILE A 55 -14.05 5.92 8.77
N GLY A 56 -14.38 6.77 9.74
CA GLY A 56 -13.90 6.67 11.11
C GLY A 56 -13.08 7.89 11.54
N PRO A 57 -12.41 7.80 12.71
CA PRO A 57 -11.58 8.88 13.22
C PRO A 57 -10.36 9.15 12.31
N ASP A 58 -10.09 10.42 12.04
CA ASP A 58 -8.86 10.84 11.38
C ASP A 58 -7.65 10.77 12.33
N LEU A 59 -6.42 10.85 11.82
CA LEU A 59 -5.18 10.72 12.61
C LEU A 59 -5.13 11.64 13.84
N LYS A 60 -5.60 12.89 13.70
CA LYS A 60 -5.64 13.87 14.81
C LYS A 60 -6.62 13.53 15.94
N GLU A 61 -7.56 12.63 15.67
CA GLU A 61 -8.59 12.18 16.62
C GLU A 61 -8.16 10.89 17.34
N LEU A 62 -7.07 10.27 16.90
CA LEU A 62 -6.50 9.07 17.51
C LEU A 62 -5.63 9.44 18.72
N GLU A 63 -5.72 8.63 19.77
CA GLU A 63 -4.94 8.81 20.98
C GLU A 63 -3.48 8.40 20.76
N GLU A 64 -2.57 9.19 21.33
CA GLU A 64 -1.13 8.94 21.23
C GLU A 64 -0.73 7.58 21.82
N GLY A 65 0.13 6.85 21.11
CA GLY A 65 0.73 5.61 21.56
C GLY A 65 -0.17 4.37 21.48
N LYS A 66 -1.39 4.51 20.93
CA LYS A 66 -2.32 3.39 20.70
C LYS A 66 -2.23 2.81 19.30
N SER A 67 -2.89 1.66 19.11
CA SER A 67 -2.98 0.92 17.85
C SER A 67 -4.44 0.88 17.37
N TYR A 68 -4.66 1.10 16.07
CA TYR A 68 -6.00 1.19 15.48
C TYR A 68 -6.12 0.33 14.20
N PRO A 69 -7.34 -0.13 13.85
CA PRO A 69 -7.60 -0.73 12.54
C PRO A 69 -7.31 0.27 11.41
N LEU A 70 -6.86 -0.27 10.27
CA LEU A 70 -6.68 0.50 9.06
C LEU A 70 -7.03 -0.35 7.84
N GLY A 71 -8.00 0.13 7.07
CA GLY A 71 -8.23 -0.26 5.69
C GLY A 71 -7.74 0.85 4.76
N VAL A 72 -6.86 0.53 3.83
CA VAL A 72 -6.46 1.41 2.73
C VAL A 72 -7.06 0.84 1.44
N PHE A 73 -8.17 1.42 0.99
CA PHE A 73 -8.83 1.00 -0.24
C PHE A 73 -8.58 2.02 -1.34
N ILE A 74 -7.89 1.60 -2.41
CA ILE A 74 -7.53 2.48 -3.53
C ILE A 74 -8.21 1.96 -4.78
N GLU A 75 -8.92 2.85 -5.46
CA GLU A 75 -9.54 2.56 -6.75
C GLU A 75 -8.84 3.38 -7.82
N VAL A 76 -8.37 2.69 -8.86
CA VAL A 76 -7.62 3.28 -9.98
C VAL A 76 -8.36 3.04 -11.29
N ALA A 77 -8.26 4.01 -12.20
CA ALA A 77 -8.81 3.89 -13.55
C ALA A 77 -7.90 4.56 -14.58
N GLY A 78 -7.88 4.02 -15.78
CA GLY A 78 -7.07 4.48 -16.91
C GLY A 78 -7.21 3.55 -18.11
N ALA A 79 -7.05 4.08 -19.32
CA ALA A 79 -7.34 3.35 -20.55
C ALA A 79 -6.41 2.13 -20.77
N LYS A 80 -5.24 2.13 -20.14
CA LYS A 80 -4.22 1.08 -20.24
C LYS A 80 -4.12 0.21 -18.98
N LEU A 81 -5.03 0.37 -18.02
CA LEU A 81 -5.02 -0.40 -16.78
C LEU A 81 -5.79 -1.72 -16.96
N ASP A 82 -5.10 -2.82 -16.65
CA ASP A 82 -5.65 -4.17 -16.57
C ASP A 82 -5.79 -4.60 -15.10
N GLN A 83 -6.79 -5.42 -14.78
CA GLN A 83 -6.96 -6.00 -13.45
C GLN A 83 -5.75 -6.84 -13.01
N GLU A 84 -4.99 -7.41 -13.94
CA GLU A 84 -3.74 -8.12 -13.63
C GLU A 84 -2.67 -7.21 -13.00
N LEU A 85 -2.78 -5.89 -13.14
CA LEU A 85 -1.87 -4.93 -12.53
C LEU A 85 -2.24 -4.55 -11.09
N GLU A 86 -3.40 -4.99 -10.59
CA GLU A 86 -3.85 -4.60 -9.24
C GLU A 86 -2.80 -4.94 -8.17
N GLY A 87 -2.22 -6.14 -8.19
CA GLY A 87 -1.18 -6.56 -7.22
C GLY A 87 0.12 -5.76 -7.36
N VAL A 88 0.53 -5.45 -8.58
CA VAL A 88 1.71 -4.62 -8.88
C VAL A 88 1.54 -3.20 -8.33
N ILE A 89 0.36 -2.60 -8.54
CA ILE A 89 0.03 -1.25 -8.07
C ILE A 89 -0.11 -1.24 -6.54
N GLU A 90 -0.78 -2.25 -5.97
CA GLU A 90 -0.95 -2.42 -4.52
C GLU A 90 0.40 -2.46 -3.79
N ARG A 91 1.40 -3.14 -4.37
CA ARG A 91 2.74 -3.16 -3.77
C ARG A 91 3.40 -1.79 -3.68
N ARG A 92 3.00 -0.82 -4.51
CA ARG A 92 3.55 0.54 -4.45
C ARG A 92 3.10 1.31 -3.22
N ILE A 93 2.00 0.92 -2.57
CA ILE A 93 1.56 1.54 -1.31
C ILE A 93 2.68 1.48 -0.26
N HIS A 94 3.40 0.35 -0.18
CA HIS A 94 4.54 0.19 0.73
C HIS A 94 5.65 1.23 0.45
N ALA A 95 6.11 1.35 -0.79
CA ALA A 95 7.18 2.29 -1.13
C ALA A 95 6.72 3.74 -0.90
N TYR A 96 5.54 4.10 -1.39
CA TYR A 96 5.04 5.47 -1.34
C TYR A 96 4.72 5.95 0.08
N CYS A 97 4.24 5.06 0.96
CA CYS A 97 4.13 5.39 2.37
C CYS A 97 5.51 5.66 3.00
N ASN A 98 6.50 4.80 2.72
CA ASN A 98 7.85 4.96 3.30
C ASN A 98 8.64 6.12 2.70
N TYR A 99 8.20 6.73 1.60
CA TYR A 99 8.82 7.98 1.11
C TYR A 99 8.48 9.19 1.98
N ILE A 100 7.52 9.09 2.90
CA ILE A 100 7.09 10.22 3.74
C ILE A 100 7.91 10.23 5.03
N GLU A 101 8.57 11.35 5.33
CA GLU A 101 9.37 11.50 6.56
C GLU A 101 8.51 11.13 7.80
N GLY A 102 9.00 10.16 8.56
CA GLY A 102 8.40 9.67 9.79
C GLY A 102 7.09 8.94 9.62
N LEU A 103 6.82 8.38 8.44
CA LEU A 103 5.82 7.33 8.24
C LEU A 103 6.53 6.02 7.86
N MET A 104 6.30 4.98 8.65
CA MET A 104 6.81 3.63 8.38
C MET A 104 5.63 2.77 7.92
N HIS A 105 5.80 2.04 6.82
CA HIS A 105 4.90 0.98 6.37
C HIS A 105 5.66 -0.33 6.24
N LEU A 106 5.04 -1.43 6.66
CA LEU A 106 5.56 -2.78 6.59
C LEU A 106 4.51 -3.75 6.07
N ASN A 107 5.01 -4.87 5.55
CA ASN A 107 4.24 -5.99 5.02
C ASN A 107 3.38 -5.61 3.80
N GLN A 108 2.17 -6.17 3.70
CA GLN A 108 1.31 -6.18 2.51
C GLN A 108 -0.09 -6.71 2.86
N ARG A 109 -1.08 -6.44 1.98
CA ARG A 109 -2.45 -6.99 2.05
C ARG A 109 -3.04 -6.88 3.46
N TYR A 110 -3.45 -7.99 4.07
CA TYR A 110 -4.08 -8.05 5.41
C TYR A 110 -3.09 -8.06 6.58
N ASP A 111 -1.79 -8.03 6.30
CA ASP A 111 -0.72 -8.05 7.30
C ASP A 111 -0.02 -6.70 7.48
N ILE A 112 -0.58 -5.63 6.88
CA ILE A 112 0.01 -4.28 6.93
C ILE A 112 0.30 -3.81 8.36
N TRP A 113 1.38 -3.05 8.49
CA TRP A 113 1.76 -2.45 9.76
C TRP A 113 2.37 -1.08 9.52
N LEU A 114 1.66 -0.04 9.96
CA LEU A 114 2.13 1.32 9.82
C LEU A 114 2.37 1.97 11.18
N ARG A 115 3.33 2.88 11.22
CA ARG A 115 3.54 3.81 12.34
C ARG A 115 3.79 5.20 11.82
N LEU A 116 3.21 6.18 12.50
CA LEU A 116 3.52 7.60 12.30
C LEU A 116 4.34 8.09 13.50
N SER A 117 5.40 8.86 13.26
CA SER A 117 6.25 9.40 14.33
C SER A 117 5.62 10.61 15.00
N LYS A 118 5.93 10.82 16.30
CA LYS A 118 5.53 12.04 17.04
C LYS A 118 6.06 13.30 16.37
N LYS A 119 7.30 13.26 15.87
CA LYS A 119 7.95 14.39 15.20
C LYS A 119 7.17 14.83 13.95
N SER A 120 6.83 13.90 13.07
CA SER A 120 6.09 14.20 11.84
C SER A 120 4.65 14.64 12.11
N PHE A 121 4.01 14.05 13.12
CA PHE A 121 2.69 14.50 13.56
C PHE A 121 2.72 15.95 14.08
N GLN A 122 3.71 16.29 14.91
CA GLN A 122 3.91 17.65 15.44
C GLN A 122 4.25 18.69 14.36
N LYS A 123 4.95 18.28 13.29
CA LYS A 123 5.17 19.12 12.10
C LYS A 123 3.87 19.44 11.34
N GLY A 124 2.82 18.65 11.56
CA GLY A 124 1.49 18.84 10.97
C GLY A 124 1.02 17.69 10.08
N PHE A 125 1.79 16.61 9.91
CA PHE A 125 1.34 15.43 9.17
C PHE A 125 0.40 14.59 10.05
N ASN A 126 -0.82 15.09 10.24
CA ASN A 126 -1.77 14.62 11.25
C ASN A 126 -3.17 14.34 10.69
N SER A 127 -3.27 14.07 9.39
CA SER A 127 -4.53 13.71 8.73
C SER A 127 -4.31 12.72 7.59
N PHE A 128 -5.20 11.74 7.45
CA PHE A 128 -5.25 10.84 6.29
C PHE A 128 -5.51 11.59 4.98
N GLN A 129 -6.07 12.81 5.03
CA GLN A 129 -6.16 13.67 3.85
C GLN A 129 -4.78 14.03 3.29
N LEU A 130 -3.78 14.23 4.16
CA LEU A 130 -2.40 14.51 3.72
C LEU A 130 -1.76 13.24 3.14
N LEU A 131 -1.93 12.09 3.80
CA LEU A 131 -1.45 10.81 3.28
C LEU A 131 -2.06 10.50 1.91
N GLY A 132 -3.37 10.65 1.76
CA GLY A 132 -4.06 10.42 0.51
C GLY A 132 -3.57 11.34 -0.61
N LYS A 133 -3.31 12.63 -0.31
CA LYS A 133 -2.74 13.57 -1.28
C LYS A 133 -1.34 13.16 -1.74
N VAL A 134 -0.50 12.69 -0.81
CA VAL A 134 0.85 12.22 -1.15
C VAL A 134 0.78 10.96 -2.01
N LEU A 135 -0.02 9.97 -1.60
CA LEU A 135 -0.21 8.73 -2.36
C LEU A 135 -0.74 9.03 -3.77
N HIS A 136 -1.80 9.84 -3.91
CA HIS A 136 -2.35 10.25 -5.20
C HIS A 136 -1.28 10.83 -6.13
N ARG A 137 -0.48 11.76 -5.62
CA ARG A 137 0.60 12.40 -6.37
C ARG A 137 1.69 11.42 -6.79
N LEU A 138 2.13 10.55 -5.88
CA LEU A 138 3.15 9.54 -6.16
C LEU A 138 2.66 8.52 -7.18
N PHE A 139 1.43 7.99 -7.03
CA PHE A 139 0.83 7.07 -8.00
C PHE A 139 0.77 7.69 -9.39
N LYS A 140 0.30 8.94 -9.54
CA LYS A 140 0.21 9.58 -10.86
C LYS A 140 1.57 9.90 -11.48
N SER A 141 2.58 10.20 -10.66
CA SER A 141 3.94 10.49 -11.13
C SER A 141 4.68 9.25 -11.59
N GLU A 142 4.61 8.19 -10.79
CA GLU A 142 5.40 6.98 -10.98
C GLU A 142 4.69 5.97 -11.90
N LEU A 143 3.36 5.99 -11.95
CA LEU A 143 2.54 5.14 -12.81
C LEU A 143 1.63 5.99 -13.71
N PRO A 144 2.14 6.59 -14.80
CA PRO A 144 1.34 7.43 -15.71
C PRO A 144 0.14 6.72 -16.36
N ILE A 145 0.07 5.39 -16.28
CA ILE A 145 -1.08 4.58 -16.69
C ILE A 145 -2.31 4.77 -15.76
N VAL A 146 -2.11 5.29 -14.54
CA VAL A 146 -3.18 5.65 -13.60
C VAL A 146 -3.67 7.06 -13.91
N GLU A 147 -4.79 7.17 -14.63
CA GLU A 147 -5.37 8.45 -15.04
C GLU A 147 -6.21 9.07 -13.93
N LYS A 148 -7.01 8.25 -13.23
CA LYS A 148 -7.80 8.63 -12.06
C LYS A 148 -7.53 7.72 -10.89
N LEU A 149 -7.52 8.30 -9.69
CA LEU A 149 -7.35 7.57 -8.45
C LEU A 149 -8.22 8.18 -7.35
N GLN A 150 -8.91 7.33 -6.59
CA GLN A 150 -9.55 7.69 -5.32
C GLN A 150 -9.11 6.77 -4.19
N ILE A 151 -9.12 7.28 -2.96
CA ILE A 151 -8.68 6.55 -1.78
C ILE A 151 -9.76 6.62 -0.71
N THR A 152 -10.03 5.50 -0.07
CA THR A 152 -10.83 5.41 1.15
C THR A 152 -9.98 4.84 2.27
N PHE A 153 -9.79 5.63 3.32
CA PHE A 153 -9.18 5.19 4.58
C PHE A 153 -10.29 4.78 5.56
N ILE A 154 -10.15 3.62 6.18
CA ILE A 154 -11.15 3.07 7.10
C ILE A 154 -10.48 2.79 8.44
N THR A 155 -10.85 3.55 9.45
CA THR A 155 -10.33 3.45 10.83
C THR A 155 -11.44 3.16 11.85
N ASP A 156 -12.70 3.16 11.40
CA ASP A 156 -13.84 2.75 12.20
C ASP A 156 -13.84 1.22 12.40
N PRO A 157 -13.71 0.72 13.64
CA PRO A 157 -13.63 -0.72 13.92
C PRO A 157 -14.91 -1.48 13.55
N GLU A 158 -16.07 -0.82 13.52
CA GLU A 158 -17.33 -1.48 13.18
C GLU A 158 -17.55 -1.53 11.66
N LYS A 159 -16.97 -0.59 10.92
CA LYS A 159 -17.16 -0.48 9.46
C LYS A 159 -16.06 -1.16 8.65
N ILE A 160 -14.91 -1.47 9.24
CA ILE A 160 -13.80 -2.11 8.50
C ILE A 160 -14.10 -3.55 8.09
N LYS A 161 -14.85 -4.29 8.92
CA LYS A 161 -15.14 -5.72 8.73
C LYS A 161 -15.66 -6.12 7.35
N PRO A 162 -16.70 -5.48 6.75
CA PRO A 162 -17.15 -5.83 5.41
C PRO A 162 -16.07 -5.66 4.35
N PHE A 163 -15.32 -4.55 4.38
CA PHE A 163 -14.22 -4.30 3.45
C PHE A 163 -13.07 -5.30 3.64
N TYR A 164 -12.73 -5.62 4.89
CA TYR A 164 -11.73 -6.62 5.21
C TYR A 164 -12.09 -8.01 4.65
N ASN A 165 -13.34 -8.43 4.81
CA ASN A 165 -13.81 -9.70 4.25
C ASN A 165 -13.78 -9.71 2.72
N GLU A 166 -14.16 -8.60 2.07
CA GLU A 166 -14.05 -8.47 0.61
C GLU A 166 -12.58 -8.56 0.17
N ALA A 167 -11.68 -7.87 0.86
CA ALA A 167 -10.25 -7.91 0.57
C ALA A 167 -9.69 -9.33 0.68
N LEU A 168 -10.01 -10.06 1.76
CA LEU A 168 -9.61 -11.46 1.91
C LEU A 168 -10.07 -12.35 0.76
N LYS A 169 -11.32 -12.17 0.30
CA LYS A 169 -11.85 -12.92 -0.84
C LYS A 169 -11.05 -12.65 -2.11
N ILE A 170 -10.73 -11.39 -2.38
CA ILE A 170 -9.96 -10.99 -3.57
C ILE A 170 -8.53 -11.53 -3.52
N TYR A 171 -7.87 -11.49 -2.34
CA TYR A 171 -6.54 -12.07 -2.20
C TYR A 171 -6.54 -13.58 -2.45
N GLU A 172 -7.54 -14.29 -1.95
CA GLU A 172 -7.68 -15.73 -2.19
C GLU A 172 -7.95 -16.04 -3.67
N GLU A 173 -8.73 -15.22 -4.37
CA GLU A 173 -8.91 -15.34 -5.83
C GLU A 173 -7.58 -15.14 -6.59
N ARG A 174 -6.78 -14.14 -6.20
CA ARG A 174 -5.44 -13.88 -6.77
C ARG A 174 -4.48 -15.05 -6.49
N ASP A 175 -4.46 -15.55 -5.27
CA ASP A 175 -3.55 -16.62 -4.85
C ASP A 175 -3.97 -17.99 -5.41
N ALA A 176 -5.27 -18.27 -5.56
CA ALA A 176 -5.76 -19.48 -6.22
C ALA A 176 -5.27 -19.58 -7.67
N ARG A 177 -5.19 -18.46 -8.37
CA ARG A 177 -4.61 -18.38 -9.72
C ARG A 177 -3.12 -18.76 -9.70
N ALA A 178 -2.36 -18.26 -8.72
CA ALA A 178 -0.94 -18.57 -8.55
C ALA A 178 -0.69 -20.05 -8.23
N ARG A 179 -1.49 -20.67 -7.36
CA ARG A 179 -1.33 -22.08 -6.95
C ARG A 179 -1.54 -23.10 -8.07
N GLY A 180 -2.26 -22.74 -9.13
CA GLY A 180 -2.56 -23.64 -10.25
C GLY A 180 -1.42 -23.83 -11.24
N LEU A 181 -0.34 -23.04 -11.16
CA LEU A 181 0.75 -23.02 -12.13
C LEU A 181 2.05 -23.54 -11.50
N LYS A 182 2.71 -24.50 -12.15
CA LYS A 182 3.98 -25.07 -11.71
C LYS A 182 5.17 -24.47 -12.45
N ASP A 183 6.35 -24.59 -11.84
CA ASP A 183 7.59 -24.08 -12.40
C ASP A 183 7.94 -24.77 -13.74
N GLU A 184 7.55 -26.04 -13.93
CA GLU A 184 7.78 -26.77 -15.20
C GLU A 184 6.82 -26.37 -16.33
N GLU A 185 5.75 -25.63 -16.04
CA GLU A 185 4.72 -25.23 -17.00
C GLU A 185 5.00 -23.86 -17.63
N VAL A 186 6.11 -23.20 -17.26
CA VAL A 186 6.50 -21.87 -17.75
C VAL A 186 7.89 -21.89 -18.36
N ASP A 187 8.12 -21.03 -19.35
CA ASP A 187 9.41 -20.84 -20.03
C ASP A 187 10.25 -19.72 -19.41
N LYS A 188 9.68 -18.95 -18.47
CA LYS A 188 10.28 -17.73 -17.92
C LYS A 188 10.02 -17.59 -16.42
N PHE A 189 11.03 -17.07 -15.73
CA PHE A 189 10.93 -16.54 -14.37
C PHE A 189 11.20 -15.04 -14.38
N TYR A 190 10.80 -14.35 -13.31
CA TYR A 190 10.94 -12.89 -13.22
C TYR A 190 11.92 -12.50 -12.12
N GLY A 191 12.81 -11.56 -12.44
CA GLY A 191 13.68 -10.89 -11.47
C GLY A 191 12.99 -9.65 -10.92
N CYS A 192 13.03 -9.45 -9.60
CA CYS A 192 12.54 -8.23 -8.97
C CYS A 192 13.66 -7.51 -8.22
N VAL A 193 13.86 -6.24 -8.58
CA VAL A 193 14.91 -5.35 -8.03
C VAL A 193 14.32 -4.16 -7.27
N LEU A 194 13.01 -4.17 -6.96
CA LEU A 194 12.34 -3.07 -6.28
C LEU A 194 13.01 -2.67 -4.96
N CYS A 195 13.56 -3.63 -4.22
CA CYS A 195 14.20 -3.39 -2.94
C CYS A 195 15.68 -2.97 -3.03
N GLN A 196 16.21 -2.70 -4.23
CA GLN A 196 17.60 -2.24 -4.39
C GLN A 196 17.85 -0.83 -3.86
N SER A 197 16.80 -0.04 -3.62
CA SER A 197 16.91 1.22 -2.87
C SER A 197 17.42 1.01 -1.45
N PHE A 198 17.11 -0.14 -0.82
CA PHE A 198 17.55 -0.50 0.54
C PHE A 198 18.72 -1.50 0.54
N ALA A 199 18.69 -2.50 -0.35
CA ALA A 199 19.70 -3.55 -0.46
C ALA A 199 20.23 -3.61 -1.90
N PRO A 200 21.25 -2.81 -2.26
CA PRO A 200 21.63 -2.57 -3.65
C PRO A 200 21.98 -3.79 -4.50
N THR A 201 22.46 -4.87 -3.87
CA THR A 201 22.83 -6.12 -4.54
C THR A 201 21.73 -7.19 -4.50
N HIS A 202 20.57 -6.89 -3.91
CA HIS A 202 19.47 -7.83 -3.79
C HIS A 202 18.69 -7.98 -5.10
N CYS A 203 18.30 -9.21 -5.42
CA CYS A 203 17.35 -9.53 -6.48
C CYS A 203 16.51 -10.73 -6.04
N CYS A 204 15.19 -10.60 -6.09
CA CYS A 204 14.29 -11.74 -5.95
C CYS A 204 14.17 -12.47 -7.28
N VAL A 205 14.24 -13.81 -7.27
CA VAL A 205 13.83 -14.66 -8.40
C VAL A 205 12.44 -15.21 -8.09
N ILE A 206 11.48 -14.87 -8.94
CA ILE A 206 10.06 -15.19 -8.77
C ILE A 206 9.67 -16.27 -9.76
N THR A 207 9.16 -17.39 -9.24
CA THR A 207 8.65 -18.52 -10.01
C THR A 207 7.16 -18.73 -9.68
N PRO A 208 6.39 -19.48 -10.49
CA PRO A 208 5.00 -19.81 -10.15
C PRO A 208 4.82 -20.33 -8.71
N GLN A 209 5.76 -21.14 -8.24
CA GLN A 209 5.71 -21.77 -6.91
C GLN A 209 6.51 -21.01 -5.84
N ARG A 210 7.18 -19.90 -6.20
CA ARG A 210 7.96 -19.08 -5.28
C ARG A 210 7.67 -17.60 -5.48
N TYR A 211 6.85 -17.05 -4.59
CA TYR A 211 6.62 -15.61 -4.49
C TYR A 211 7.93 -14.86 -4.21
N SER A 212 7.94 -13.57 -4.51
CA SER A 212 8.94 -12.64 -4.00
C SER A 212 9.06 -12.72 -2.46
N ASN A 213 10.25 -12.42 -1.92
CA ASN A 213 10.50 -12.53 -0.48
C ASN A 213 9.60 -11.63 0.39
N CYS A 214 9.00 -10.59 -0.19
CA CYS A 214 8.04 -9.74 0.53
C CYS A 214 6.63 -10.35 0.62
N GLY A 215 6.37 -11.45 -0.09
CA GLY A 215 5.06 -12.12 -0.15
C GLY A 215 4.02 -11.39 -1.00
N ALA A 216 4.36 -10.25 -1.61
CA ALA A 216 3.38 -9.38 -2.27
C ALA A 216 3.37 -9.47 -3.81
N ILE A 217 4.46 -9.93 -4.41
CA ILE A 217 4.58 -10.09 -5.87
C ILE A 217 4.65 -11.58 -6.21
N SER A 218 3.65 -12.05 -6.93
CA SER A 218 3.56 -13.38 -7.53
C SER A 218 4.25 -13.43 -8.91
N TRP A 219 4.31 -14.62 -9.51
CA TRP A 219 4.77 -14.76 -10.89
C TRP A 219 3.89 -14.01 -11.89
N PHE A 220 2.58 -13.96 -11.66
CA PHE A 220 1.64 -13.21 -12.51
C PHE A 220 1.88 -11.71 -12.42
N ASP A 221 2.17 -11.19 -11.23
CA ASP A 221 2.54 -9.79 -11.04
C ASP A 221 3.87 -9.45 -11.75
N GLY A 222 4.85 -10.36 -11.64
CA GLY A 222 6.11 -10.25 -12.37
C GLY A 222 5.89 -10.15 -13.88
N ARG A 223 5.06 -11.05 -14.43
CA ARG A 223 4.64 -11.04 -15.84
C ARG A 223 3.91 -9.77 -16.24
N ALA A 224 2.97 -9.30 -15.43
CA ALA A 224 2.18 -8.11 -15.73
C ALA A 224 3.04 -6.83 -15.71
N SER A 225 4.13 -6.82 -14.92
CA SER A 225 5.03 -5.66 -14.81
C SER A 225 6.15 -5.61 -15.86
N ALA A 226 6.43 -6.73 -16.53
CA ALA A 226 7.56 -6.89 -17.46
C ALA A 226 7.22 -6.39 -18.87
#